data_AF-A0A497D6H9-F1
#
_entry.id   AF-A0A497D6H9-F1
#
_cell.length_a   1.000
_cell.length_b   1.000
_cell.length_c   1.000
_cell.angle_alpha   90.00
_cell.angle_beta   90.00
_cell.angle_gamma   90.00
#
_symmetry.space_group_name_H-M   'P 1'
#
loop_
_entity.id
_entity.type
_entity.pdbx_description
1 polymer ?
#
loop_
_entity_poly.entity_id
_entity_poly.type
_entity_poly.pdbx_seq_one_letter_code
_entity_poly.pdbx_strand_id
1 'polypeptide(L)'
;MKRLILLIALLFFFIFNVDAQDTPHFKTYWKNALHVESIDGDFKIKMGGRIQYDVMFIKEDDTLHNRFDGKNGVEIRRARLYTSGTLFGNVKFKFQVDFAPAKVVIKDAYLMLTKIPVVGNFQAGNFKQPFGMEMLTSSKYMTEMERPLANQFDHDRDLGFMLFNQHLDKRISWYAGYFVPSDNLGKYLGNKYQITGRVSGLPLYITDNGYKILSIDIAYSYHYEDNDQLVFRVRPEAHLAPKYLTLDVDAINNSHQGNAGLLFVLGSFAFQTEYTFAIAHPSAISVLDRDQYYLDA
;
A
#
# COMPACT_ATOMS: atom_id res chain seq x y z
N MET A 1 -10.07 46.00 -14.53
CA MET A 1 -9.31 45.58 -13.33
C MET A 1 -10.03 45.84 -12.00
N LYS A 2 -10.78 46.95 -11.81
CA LYS A 2 -11.48 47.23 -10.53
C LYS A 2 -12.72 46.35 -10.23
N ARG A 3 -13.29 45.64 -11.22
CA ARG A 3 -14.43 44.72 -11.02
C ARG A 3 -14.03 43.27 -10.69
N LEU A 4 -12.77 42.88 -10.92
CA LEU A 4 -12.26 41.53 -10.63
C LEU A 4 -11.82 41.39 -9.16
N ILE A 5 -11.38 42.50 -8.55
CA ILE A 5 -10.98 42.56 -7.14
C ILE A 5 -12.20 42.49 -6.21
N LEU A 6 -13.38 42.98 -6.65
CA LEU A 6 -14.61 42.88 -5.88
C LEU A 6 -15.16 41.44 -5.81
N LEU A 7 -14.92 40.62 -6.83
CA LEU A 7 -15.35 39.21 -6.84
C LEU A 7 -14.48 38.32 -5.94
N ILE A 8 -13.18 38.63 -5.85
CA ILE A 8 -12.24 37.93 -4.95
C ILE A 8 -12.49 38.33 -3.50
N ALA A 9 -12.91 39.57 -3.24
CA ALA A 9 -13.33 40.01 -1.91
C ALA A 9 -14.65 39.36 -1.45
N LEU A 10 -15.56 39.03 -2.36
CA LEU A 10 -16.82 38.32 -2.05
C LEU A 10 -16.63 36.81 -1.84
N LEU A 11 -15.62 36.19 -2.45
CA LEU A 11 -15.26 34.78 -2.23
C LEU A 11 -14.52 34.53 -0.90
N PHE A 12 -14.00 35.59 -0.26
CA PHE A 12 -13.38 35.53 1.07
C PHE A 12 -14.33 35.92 2.22
N PHE A 13 -15.56 36.33 1.92
CA PHE A 13 -16.53 36.77 2.93
C PHE A 13 -17.56 35.70 3.34
N PHE A 14 -17.42 34.48 2.84
CA PHE A 14 -18.08 33.29 3.37
C PHE A 14 -17.05 32.50 4.19
N ILE A 15 -17.39 32.16 5.44
CA ILE A 15 -16.56 31.48 6.46
C ILE A 15 -15.66 32.49 7.20
N PHE A 16 -16.01 33.06 8.36
CA PHE A 16 -16.49 32.43 9.58
C PHE A 16 -17.51 33.33 10.28
N ASN A 17 -18.78 32.91 10.33
CA ASN A 17 -19.54 33.18 11.56
C ASN A 17 -18.99 32.20 12.58
N VAL A 18 -18.18 32.72 13.52
CA VAL A 18 -17.87 32.01 14.75
C VAL A 18 -19.14 32.07 15.59
N ASP A 19 -20.10 31.21 15.26
CA ASP A 19 -21.09 30.81 16.24
C ASP A 19 -20.32 30.14 17.38
N ALA A 20 -20.66 30.51 18.62
CA ALA A 20 -20.04 29.99 19.82
C ALA A 20 -20.03 28.46 19.77
N GLN A 21 -18.87 27.88 19.46
CA GLN A 21 -18.69 26.45 19.46
C GLN A 21 -18.82 26.01 20.92
N ASP A 22 -19.92 25.32 21.25
CA ASP A 22 -19.88 24.31 22.30
C ASP A 22 -18.62 23.49 22.04
N THR A 23 -17.62 23.62 22.92
CA THR A 23 -16.36 22.89 22.76
C THR A 23 -16.72 21.42 22.65
N PRO A 24 -16.48 20.75 21.50
CA PRO A 24 -16.89 19.37 21.36
C PRO A 24 -16.18 18.58 22.46
N HIS A 25 -16.96 17.99 23.35
CA HIS A 25 -16.42 17.12 24.36
C HIS A 25 -15.81 15.90 23.66
N PHE A 26 -14.58 15.55 24.04
CA PHE A 26 -13.87 14.40 23.48
C PHE A 26 -13.89 13.25 24.47
N LYS A 27 -14.23 12.05 23.98
CA LYS A 27 -13.99 10.79 24.67
C LYS A 27 -12.60 10.30 24.30
N THR A 28 -11.79 10.01 25.32
CA THR A 28 -10.48 9.36 25.16
C THR A 28 -10.52 7.97 25.75
N TYR A 29 -9.97 6.99 25.03
CA TYR A 29 -9.93 5.60 25.52
C TYR A 29 -8.84 4.77 24.83
N TRP A 30 -8.44 3.67 25.48
CA TRP A 30 -7.49 2.71 24.93
C TRP A 30 -8.21 1.48 24.39
N LYS A 31 -7.99 1.17 23.11
CA LYS A 31 -8.44 -0.08 22.46
C LYS A 31 -7.46 -0.46 21.35
N ASN A 32 -6.42 -1.24 21.72
CA ASN A 32 -5.26 -1.59 20.88
C ASN A 32 -4.43 -0.39 20.34
N ALA A 33 -4.83 0.83 20.71
CA ALA A 33 -4.33 2.12 20.29
C ALA A 33 -5.03 3.17 21.18
N LEU A 34 -4.48 4.37 21.25
CA LEU A 34 -5.14 5.53 21.85
C LEU A 34 -6.17 6.08 20.87
N HIS A 35 -7.41 6.26 21.33
CA HIS A 35 -8.50 6.86 20.55
C HIS A 35 -8.94 8.16 21.21
N VAL A 36 -9.24 9.16 20.38
CA VAL A 36 -9.80 10.46 20.76
C VAL A 36 -10.95 10.73 19.80
N GLU A 37 -12.18 10.79 20.33
CA GLU A 37 -13.39 10.91 19.51
C GLU A 37 -14.28 12.03 20.04
N SER A 38 -14.75 12.92 19.18
CA SER A 38 -15.78 13.90 19.53
C SER A 38 -17.12 13.20 19.76
N ILE A 39 -17.96 13.75 20.65
CA ILE A 39 -19.29 13.18 20.93
C ILE A 39 -20.18 13.14 19.67
N ASP A 40 -20.10 14.15 18.81
CA ASP A 40 -20.83 14.20 17.53
C ASP A 40 -20.32 13.20 16.49
N GLY A 41 -19.13 12.61 16.69
CA GLY A 41 -18.50 11.64 15.81
C GLY A 41 -17.82 12.21 14.57
N ASP A 42 -17.76 13.55 14.41
CA ASP A 42 -17.13 14.20 13.27
C ASP A 42 -15.60 14.11 13.31
N PHE A 43 -15.03 14.04 14.51
CA PHE A 43 -13.59 13.90 14.74
C PHE A 43 -13.30 12.58 15.44
N LYS A 44 -12.49 11.74 14.78
CA LYS A 44 -12.01 10.47 15.33
C LYS A 44 -10.54 10.36 15.03
N ILE A 45 -9.71 10.37 16.06
CA ILE A 45 -8.25 10.24 15.94
C ILE A 45 -7.82 8.98 16.66
N LYS A 46 -6.97 8.21 15.99
CA LYS A 46 -6.37 6.98 16.50
C LYS A 46 -4.86 7.09 16.39
N MET A 47 -4.17 6.92 17.51
CA MET A 47 -2.72 6.91 17.62
C MET A 47 -2.24 5.55 18.09
N GLY A 48 -1.29 4.95 17.40
CA GLY A 48 -0.77 3.64 17.79
C GLY A 48 0.58 3.34 17.17
N GLY A 49 1.01 2.10 17.36
CA GLY A 49 2.28 1.65 16.83
C GLY A 49 2.42 0.14 16.83
N ARG A 50 3.61 -0.32 16.47
CA ARG A 50 4.03 -1.71 16.62
C ARG A 50 5.55 -1.78 16.65
N ILE A 51 6.04 -2.78 17.37
CA ILE A 51 7.43 -3.22 17.35
C ILE A 51 7.41 -4.69 16.94
N GLN A 52 8.30 -5.07 16.03
CA GLN A 52 8.56 -6.46 15.67
C GLN A 52 10.05 -6.71 15.82
N TYR A 53 10.37 -7.79 16.53
CA TYR A 53 11.73 -8.22 16.83
C TYR A 53 11.91 -9.62 16.27
N ASP A 54 12.90 -9.78 15.41
CA ASP A 54 13.13 -11.00 14.65
C ASP A 54 14.44 -11.63 15.09
N VAL A 55 14.45 -12.97 15.14
CA VAL A 55 15.63 -13.80 15.37
C VAL A 55 15.70 -14.80 14.24
N MET A 56 16.85 -14.89 13.58
CA MET A 56 17.07 -15.83 12.48
C MET A 56 18.28 -16.71 12.79
N PHE A 57 18.09 -18.01 12.59
CA PHE A 57 19.17 -18.97 12.44
C PHE A 57 19.16 -19.49 11.01
N ILE A 58 20.32 -19.48 10.35
CA ILE A 58 20.46 -19.92 8.96
C ILE A 58 21.62 -20.90 8.85
N LYS A 59 21.45 -21.91 7.99
CA LYS A 59 22.48 -22.87 7.62
C LYS A 59 22.45 -23.02 6.11
N GLU A 60 23.61 -22.81 5.50
CA GLU A 60 23.83 -22.95 4.07
C GLU A 60 24.66 -24.22 3.81
N ASP A 61 24.54 -24.79 2.62
CA ASP A 61 25.55 -25.73 2.13
C ASP A 61 26.85 -24.98 1.75
N ASP A 62 27.93 -25.72 1.53
CA ASP A 62 29.25 -25.13 1.23
C ASP A 62 29.23 -24.24 -0.03
N THR A 63 28.38 -24.56 -1.01
CA THR A 63 28.32 -23.79 -2.27
C THR A 63 27.66 -22.44 -2.04
N LEU A 64 26.53 -22.40 -1.34
CA LEU A 64 25.83 -21.17 -0.98
C LEU A 64 26.64 -20.33 0.02
N HIS A 65 27.23 -20.98 1.02
CA HIS A 65 28.00 -20.30 2.06
C HIS A 65 29.19 -19.53 1.48
N ASN A 66 29.95 -20.16 0.59
CA ASN A 66 31.09 -19.54 -0.07
C ASN A 66 30.70 -18.34 -0.97
N ARG A 67 29.44 -18.25 -1.40
CA ARG A 67 28.95 -17.18 -2.28
C ARG A 67 28.23 -16.05 -1.54
N PHE A 68 27.50 -16.34 -0.47
CA PHE A 68 26.59 -15.39 0.17
C PHE A 68 26.87 -15.10 1.65
N ASP A 69 27.62 -15.95 2.35
CA ASP A 69 27.98 -15.80 3.77
C ASP A 69 26.78 -15.45 4.67
N GLY A 70 25.74 -16.31 4.63
CA GLY A 70 24.54 -16.17 5.45
C GLY A 70 24.85 -16.29 6.94
N LYS A 71 24.34 -15.34 7.74
CA LYS A 71 24.62 -15.24 9.19
C LYS A 71 23.36 -15.34 10.01
N ASN A 72 23.49 -16.00 11.16
CA ASN A 72 22.51 -15.86 12.23
C ASN A 72 22.44 -14.40 12.66
N GLY A 73 21.26 -13.95 13.09
CA GLY A 73 21.11 -12.55 13.47
C GLY A 73 19.83 -12.26 14.22
N VAL A 74 19.78 -11.05 14.73
CA VAL A 74 18.61 -10.47 15.40
C VAL A 74 18.40 -9.05 14.89
N GLU A 75 17.15 -8.60 14.80
CA GLU A 75 16.84 -7.22 14.40
C GLU A 75 15.56 -6.70 15.06
N ILE A 76 15.45 -5.38 15.14
CA ILE A 76 14.14 -4.73 15.21
C ILE A 76 13.66 -4.61 13.76
N ARG A 77 12.82 -5.54 13.34
CA ARG A 77 12.32 -5.58 11.97
C ARG A 77 11.47 -4.37 11.61
N ARG A 78 10.65 -3.90 12.55
CA ARG A 78 9.78 -2.73 12.41
C ARG A 78 9.64 -2.00 13.73
N ALA A 79 9.70 -0.68 13.69
CA ALA A 79 9.38 0.19 14.82
C ALA A 79 8.51 1.30 14.26
N ARG A 80 7.18 1.09 14.24
CA ARG A 80 6.25 1.99 13.58
C ARG A 80 5.41 2.75 14.59
N LEU A 81 5.26 4.05 14.35
CA LEU A 81 4.23 4.89 14.97
C LEU A 81 3.29 5.39 13.88
N TYR A 82 2.02 5.56 14.22
CA TYR A 82 1.03 6.13 13.31
C TYR A 82 -0.04 6.93 14.03
N THR A 83 -0.57 7.91 13.29
CA THR A 83 -1.81 8.60 13.60
C THR A 83 -2.73 8.46 12.39
N SER A 84 -3.99 8.16 12.61
CA SER A 84 -5.01 8.04 11.55
C SER A 84 -6.35 8.48 12.08
N GLY A 85 -7.27 8.87 11.20
CA GLY A 85 -8.56 9.31 11.68
C GLY A 85 -9.54 9.73 10.62
N THR A 86 -10.67 10.24 11.09
CA THR A 86 -11.69 10.95 10.32
C THR A 86 -11.82 12.36 10.88
N LEU A 87 -11.87 13.36 10.02
CA LEU A 87 -12.12 14.77 10.30
C LEU A 87 -13.40 15.16 9.55
N PHE A 88 -14.22 16.01 10.17
CA PHE A 88 -15.46 16.54 9.57
C PHE A 88 -16.41 15.45 9.02
N GLY A 89 -16.36 14.23 9.58
CA GLY A 89 -17.20 13.10 9.18
C GLY A 89 -16.98 12.53 7.77
N ASN A 90 -16.10 13.12 6.94
CA ASN A 90 -15.86 12.68 5.56
C ASN A 90 -14.40 12.77 5.06
N VAL A 91 -13.48 13.39 5.81
CA VAL A 91 -12.05 13.45 5.46
C VAL A 91 -11.28 12.44 6.30
N LYS A 92 -10.78 11.37 5.70
CA LYS A 92 -9.91 10.41 6.37
C LYS A 92 -8.44 10.77 6.15
N PHE A 93 -7.60 10.44 7.12
CA PHE A 93 -6.16 10.64 6.99
C PHE A 93 -5.39 9.51 7.64
N LYS A 94 -4.13 9.35 7.22
CA LYS A 94 -3.16 8.51 7.92
C LYS A 94 -1.76 9.06 7.71
N PHE A 95 -1.01 9.09 8.80
CA PHE A 95 0.42 9.33 8.83
C PHE A 95 1.09 8.20 9.61
N GLN A 96 2.03 7.49 9.00
CA GLN A 96 2.77 6.37 9.58
C GLN A 96 4.24 6.44 9.21
N VAL A 97 5.10 6.33 10.22
CA VAL A 97 6.56 6.36 10.07
C VAL A 97 7.13 5.06 10.65
N ASP A 98 8.11 4.47 9.95
CA ASP A 98 8.92 3.34 10.40
C ASP A 98 10.32 3.83 10.74
N PHE A 99 10.82 3.49 11.92
CA PHE A 99 12.14 3.91 12.42
C PHE A 99 13.19 2.80 12.30
N ALA A 100 12.83 1.63 11.81
CA ALA A 100 13.69 0.44 11.77
C ALA A 100 13.67 -0.22 10.37
N PRO A 101 14.71 -0.99 9.97
CA PRO A 101 15.87 -1.42 10.77
C PRO A 101 17.06 -0.43 10.81
N ALA A 102 17.12 0.59 9.94
CA ALA A 102 18.23 1.56 9.96
C ALA A 102 17.93 2.93 9.34
N LYS A 103 16.77 3.11 8.70
CA LYS A 103 16.36 4.35 8.02
C LYS A 103 14.95 4.72 8.45
N VAL A 104 14.70 6.01 8.60
CA VAL A 104 13.34 6.52 8.76
C VAL A 104 12.62 6.43 7.43
N VAL A 105 11.45 5.80 7.41
CA VAL A 105 10.63 5.62 6.21
C VAL A 105 9.21 6.08 6.48
N ILE A 106 8.71 7.02 5.68
CA ILE A 106 7.30 7.38 5.64
C ILE A 106 6.57 6.25 4.92
N LYS A 107 5.77 5.50 5.66
CA LYS A 107 5.00 4.37 5.11
C LYS A 107 3.67 4.83 4.55
N ASP A 108 2.86 5.54 5.32
CA ASP A 108 1.59 6.07 4.84
C ASP A 108 1.56 7.56 5.17
N ALA A 109 1.22 8.41 4.19
CA ALA A 109 1.04 9.84 4.38
C ALA A 109 0.03 10.35 3.35
N TYR A 110 -1.26 10.29 3.68
CA TYR A 110 -2.32 10.61 2.74
C TYR A 110 -3.56 11.23 3.39
N LEU A 111 -4.34 11.90 2.56
CA LEU A 111 -5.72 12.32 2.83
C LEU A 111 -6.67 11.56 1.91
N MET A 112 -7.89 11.33 2.37
CA MET A 112 -8.94 10.67 1.61
C MET A 112 -10.26 11.40 1.84
N LEU A 113 -10.85 11.93 0.77
CA LEU A 113 -12.21 12.43 0.76
C LEU A 113 -13.16 11.26 0.49
N THR A 114 -14.17 11.11 1.33
CA THR A 114 -15.19 10.06 1.22
C THR A 114 -16.55 10.65 0.89
N LYS A 115 -17.49 9.79 0.47
CA LYS A 115 -18.87 10.16 0.12
C LYS A 115 -18.95 11.13 -1.08
N ILE A 116 -18.00 11.06 -2.00
CA ILE A 116 -18.08 11.80 -3.26
C ILE A 116 -19.15 11.13 -4.14
N PRO A 117 -20.14 11.88 -4.66
CA PRO A 117 -21.15 11.32 -5.56
C PRO A 117 -20.52 10.54 -6.72
N VAL A 118 -21.11 9.40 -7.09
CA VAL A 118 -20.64 8.48 -8.16
C VAL A 118 -19.35 7.73 -7.83
N VAL A 119 -18.24 8.43 -7.57
CA VAL A 119 -16.91 7.83 -7.43
C VAL A 119 -16.60 7.31 -6.02
N GLY A 120 -17.38 7.70 -5.01
CA GLY A 120 -17.28 7.21 -3.64
C GLY A 120 -16.14 7.85 -2.86
N ASN A 121 -14.89 7.55 -3.22
CA ASN A 121 -13.71 7.98 -2.47
C ASN A 121 -12.60 8.46 -3.41
N PHE A 122 -11.91 9.51 -2.98
CA PHE A 122 -10.69 10.02 -3.59
C PHE A 122 -9.60 10.06 -2.52
N GLN A 123 -8.46 9.43 -2.79
CA GLN A 123 -7.29 9.43 -1.90
C GLN A 123 -6.08 10.01 -2.63
N ALA A 124 -5.28 10.82 -1.94
CA ALA A 124 -4.05 11.40 -2.47
C ALA A 124 -2.94 11.45 -1.40
N GLY A 125 -1.70 11.14 -1.80
CA GLY A 125 -0.52 11.13 -0.93
C GLY A 125 0.37 9.92 -1.19
N ASN A 126 1.13 9.49 -0.17
CA ASN A 126 1.95 8.28 -0.20
C ASN A 126 1.20 7.10 0.43
N PHE A 127 0.92 6.06 -0.35
CA PHE A 127 0.15 4.90 0.11
C PHE A 127 0.35 3.68 -0.81
N LYS A 128 -0.18 2.52 -0.42
CA LYS A 128 -0.06 1.29 -1.20
C LYS A 128 -0.87 1.37 -2.50
N GLN A 129 -0.28 0.93 -3.61
CA GLN A 129 -1.04 0.73 -4.84
C GLN A 129 -2.08 -0.40 -4.65
N PRO A 130 -3.21 -0.38 -5.37
CA PRO A 130 -4.22 -1.44 -5.26
C PRO A 130 -3.79 -2.69 -6.04
N PHE A 131 -2.64 -3.29 -5.70
CA PHE A 131 -2.05 -4.45 -6.39
C PHE A 131 -1.48 -5.42 -5.35
N GLY A 132 -1.74 -6.72 -5.52
CA GLY A 132 -1.34 -7.77 -4.57
C GLY A 132 -2.12 -7.73 -3.24
N MET A 133 -2.92 -8.74 -2.97
CA MET A 133 -3.66 -8.91 -1.72
C MET A 133 -2.72 -8.95 -0.51
N GLU A 134 -1.64 -9.73 -0.57
CA GLU A 134 -0.67 -9.85 0.53
C GLU A 134 0.13 -8.57 0.73
N MET A 135 0.40 -7.82 -0.35
CA MET A 135 0.98 -6.50 -0.24
C MET A 135 0.04 -5.55 0.47
N LEU A 136 -1.26 -5.55 0.12
CA LEU A 136 -2.31 -4.72 0.73
C LEU A 136 -2.57 -5.08 2.20
N THR A 137 -2.48 -6.37 2.57
CA THR A 137 -2.57 -6.83 3.94
C THR A 137 -1.58 -6.09 4.84
N SER A 138 -2.03 -5.70 6.04
CA SER A 138 -1.15 -5.06 7.00
C SER A 138 -0.11 -6.05 7.48
N SER A 139 1.17 -5.67 7.49
CA SER A 139 2.25 -6.51 8.03
C SER A 139 2.13 -6.84 9.54
N LYS A 140 1.03 -6.46 10.20
CA LYS A 140 0.67 -6.85 11.57
C LYS A 140 -0.20 -8.13 11.58
N TYR A 141 -0.95 -8.35 10.51
CA TYR A 141 -1.97 -9.41 10.38
C TYR A 141 -1.66 -10.35 9.22
N MET A 142 -0.42 -10.33 8.74
CA MET A 142 0.09 -11.30 7.80
C MET A 142 0.25 -12.63 8.52
N THR A 143 -0.03 -13.74 7.83
CA THR A 143 0.05 -15.08 8.42
C THR A 143 1.51 -15.49 8.62
N GLU A 144 2.32 -15.27 7.60
CA GLU A 144 3.74 -15.60 7.60
C GLU A 144 4.60 -14.47 8.19
N MET A 145 5.85 -14.78 8.54
CA MET A 145 6.81 -13.78 9.04
C MET A 145 7.24 -12.80 7.94
N GLU A 146 7.42 -13.32 6.72
CA GLU A 146 7.77 -12.57 5.51
C GLU A 146 6.67 -12.64 4.46
N ARG A 147 6.68 -11.64 3.57
CA ARG A 147 5.82 -11.67 2.39
C ARG A 147 6.36 -12.71 1.39
N PRO A 148 5.48 -13.41 0.66
CA PRO A 148 5.88 -14.37 -0.35
C PRO A 148 6.72 -13.74 -1.45
N LEU A 149 7.48 -14.60 -2.13
CA LEU A 149 8.39 -14.19 -3.21
C LEU A 149 7.68 -13.40 -4.33
N ALA A 150 6.42 -13.71 -4.63
CA ALA A 150 5.64 -13.00 -5.65
C ALA A 150 5.48 -11.49 -5.37
N ASN A 151 5.57 -11.05 -4.10
CA ASN A 151 5.52 -9.62 -3.79
C ASN A 151 6.77 -8.84 -4.25
N GLN A 152 7.78 -9.47 -4.87
CA GLN A 152 8.85 -8.73 -5.54
C GLN A 152 8.36 -7.94 -6.76
N PHE A 153 7.22 -8.31 -7.34
CA PHE A 153 6.55 -7.55 -8.40
C PHE A 153 5.78 -6.35 -7.84
N ASP A 154 5.33 -6.46 -6.60
CA ASP A 154 4.47 -5.46 -5.98
C ASP A 154 5.27 -4.26 -5.45
N HIS A 155 4.73 -3.07 -5.66
CA HIS A 155 5.25 -1.85 -5.03
C HIS A 155 4.66 -1.68 -3.63
N ASP A 156 5.48 -1.47 -2.59
CA ASP A 156 4.99 -1.31 -1.20
C ASP A 156 4.16 -0.03 -1.04
N ARG A 157 4.71 1.15 -1.35
CA ARG A 157 4.00 2.44 -1.36
C ARG A 157 4.61 3.42 -2.33
N ASP A 158 3.75 4.17 -2.97
CA ASP A 158 4.09 5.19 -3.95
C ASP A 158 3.25 6.45 -3.74
N LEU A 159 3.73 7.55 -4.29
CA LEU A 159 3.02 8.82 -4.31
C LEU A 159 1.97 8.77 -5.42
N GLY A 160 0.75 9.19 -5.14
CA GLY A 160 -0.26 9.19 -6.18
C GLY A 160 -1.62 9.65 -5.72
N PHE A 161 -2.59 9.36 -6.58
CA PHE A 161 -4.00 9.53 -6.28
C PHE A 161 -4.80 8.33 -6.79
N MET A 162 -5.89 8.02 -6.09
CA MET A 162 -6.72 6.86 -6.35
C MET A 162 -8.19 7.17 -6.14
N LEU A 163 -9.02 6.72 -7.07
CA LEU A 163 -10.47 6.65 -6.95
C LEU A 163 -10.88 5.22 -6.66
N PHE A 164 -11.87 5.04 -5.79
CA PHE A 164 -12.40 3.72 -5.50
C PHE A 164 -13.78 3.79 -4.85
N ASN A 165 -14.60 2.79 -5.14
CA ASN A 165 -15.93 2.65 -4.56
C ASN A 165 -16.27 1.19 -4.28
N GLN A 166 -17.29 1.01 -3.44
CA GLN A 166 -17.86 -0.29 -3.11
C GLN A 166 -19.35 -0.30 -3.44
N HIS A 167 -19.82 -1.41 -4.00
CA HIS A 167 -21.18 -1.60 -4.48
C HIS A 167 -21.76 -2.90 -3.91
N LEU A 168 -23.09 -3.06 -4.05
CA LEU A 168 -23.82 -4.26 -3.63
C LEU A 168 -23.51 -4.63 -2.17
N ASP A 169 -23.74 -3.72 -1.23
CA ASP A 169 -23.43 -3.93 0.19
C ASP A 169 -21.98 -4.36 0.45
N LYS A 170 -21.05 -3.75 -0.28
CA LYS A 170 -19.60 -4.00 -0.23
C LYS A 170 -19.17 -5.37 -0.77
N ARG A 171 -20.01 -6.02 -1.57
CA ARG A 171 -19.67 -7.30 -2.24
C ARG A 171 -18.79 -7.12 -3.46
N ILE A 172 -18.79 -5.94 -4.08
CA ILE A 172 -17.92 -5.61 -5.20
C ILE A 172 -17.20 -4.30 -4.89
N SER A 173 -15.88 -4.27 -5.08
CA SER A 173 -15.09 -3.04 -4.97
C SER A 173 -14.20 -2.87 -6.19
N TRP A 174 -14.05 -1.64 -6.67
CA TRP A 174 -13.13 -1.28 -7.74
C TRP A 174 -12.20 -0.16 -7.29
N TYR A 175 -11.00 -0.14 -7.84
CA TYR A 175 -9.94 0.82 -7.56
C TYR A 175 -9.26 1.20 -8.87
N ALA A 176 -8.95 2.48 -9.04
CA ALA A 176 -8.17 2.99 -10.15
C ALA A 176 -7.30 4.15 -9.66
N GLY A 177 -6.00 4.11 -9.94
CA GLY A 177 -5.07 5.14 -9.48
C GLY A 177 -3.90 5.39 -10.43
N TYR A 178 -3.33 6.58 -10.27
CA TYR A 178 -2.11 7.02 -10.91
C TYR A 178 -1.06 7.25 -9.84
N PHE A 179 0.12 6.68 -10.03
CA PHE A 179 1.20 6.65 -9.07
C PHE A 179 2.52 7.04 -9.72
N VAL A 180 3.44 7.50 -8.90
CA VAL A 180 4.85 7.69 -9.23
C VAL A 180 5.69 7.09 -8.10
N PRO A 181 6.88 6.53 -8.39
CA PRO A 181 7.75 5.95 -7.38
C PRO A 181 8.00 6.93 -6.24
N SER A 182 8.28 6.44 -5.03
CA SER A 182 8.67 7.33 -3.93
C SER A 182 9.87 6.81 -3.15
N ASP A 183 10.77 7.72 -2.78
CA ASP A 183 11.84 7.40 -1.84
C ASP A 183 11.30 7.26 -0.40
N ASN A 184 12.19 6.93 0.54
CA ASN A 184 11.81 6.72 1.94
C ASN A 184 11.13 7.93 2.61
N LEU A 185 11.27 9.14 2.08
CA LEU A 185 10.71 10.37 2.63
C LEU A 185 9.56 10.92 1.79
N GLY A 186 9.06 10.16 0.81
CA GLY A 186 7.96 10.58 -0.05
C GLY A 186 8.38 11.64 -1.06
N LYS A 187 9.57 11.50 -1.65
CA LYS A 187 10.05 12.35 -2.75
C LYS A 187 10.27 11.52 -4.02
N TYR A 188 10.00 12.13 -5.16
CA TYR A 188 10.29 11.60 -6.48
C TYR A 188 10.81 12.68 -7.42
N LEU A 189 11.80 12.34 -8.24
CA LEU A 189 12.31 13.17 -9.33
C LEU A 189 12.57 12.24 -10.52
N GLY A 190 11.86 12.43 -11.62
CA GLY A 190 11.92 11.60 -12.82
C GLY A 190 10.60 11.59 -13.56
N ASN A 191 10.49 10.76 -14.61
CA ASN A 191 9.30 10.72 -15.47
C ASN A 191 8.51 9.41 -15.38
N LYS A 192 8.89 8.47 -14.50
CA LYS A 192 8.18 7.21 -14.31
C LYS A 192 6.80 7.44 -13.71
N TYR A 193 5.87 6.61 -14.14
CA TYR A 193 4.54 6.57 -13.56
C TYR A 193 3.93 5.18 -13.69
N GLN A 194 2.96 4.90 -12.83
CA GLN A 194 2.17 3.68 -12.86
C GLN A 194 0.68 4.01 -12.93
N ILE A 195 -0.07 3.26 -13.73
CA ILE A 195 -1.53 3.29 -13.77
C ILE A 195 -2.02 1.93 -13.33
N THR A 196 -2.68 1.89 -12.18
CA THR A 196 -3.04 0.64 -11.50
C THR A 196 -4.53 0.56 -11.25
N GLY A 197 -5.13 -0.55 -11.66
CA GLY A 197 -6.54 -0.86 -11.44
C GLY A 197 -6.72 -2.19 -10.74
N ARG A 198 -7.77 -2.31 -9.92
CA ARG A 198 -8.16 -3.56 -9.26
C ARG A 198 -9.66 -3.68 -9.15
N VAL A 199 -10.17 -4.89 -9.34
CA VAL A 199 -11.55 -5.26 -9.03
C VAL A 199 -11.51 -6.43 -8.07
N SER A 200 -12.37 -6.38 -7.05
CA SER A 200 -12.52 -7.44 -6.07
C SER A 200 -13.99 -7.77 -5.88
N GLY A 201 -14.27 -9.06 -5.75
CA GLY A 201 -15.57 -9.62 -5.49
C GLY A 201 -15.55 -10.47 -4.22
N LEU A 202 -16.64 -10.39 -3.47
CA LEU A 202 -16.84 -11.13 -2.24
C LEU A 202 -18.12 -11.97 -2.35
N PRO A 203 -18.16 -12.98 -3.26
CA PRO A 203 -19.36 -13.75 -3.55
C PRO A 203 -19.93 -14.51 -2.34
N LEU A 204 -19.07 -14.90 -1.39
CA LEU A 204 -19.50 -15.52 -0.13
C LEU A 204 -18.95 -14.68 1.03
N TYR A 205 -19.85 -14.22 1.91
CA TYR A 205 -19.47 -13.55 3.14
C TYR A 205 -20.57 -13.74 4.18
N ILE A 206 -20.38 -14.76 4.99
CA ILE A 206 -21.22 -15.14 6.10
C ILE A 206 -20.37 -15.06 7.35
N THR A 207 -20.60 -14.06 8.19
CA THR A 207 -19.86 -13.88 9.44
C THR A 207 -20.58 -14.49 10.64
N ASP A 208 -21.89 -14.68 10.52
CA ASP A 208 -22.75 -15.17 11.60
C ASP A 208 -22.83 -16.70 11.54
N ASN A 209 -22.59 -17.38 12.66
CA ASN A 209 -22.74 -18.84 12.80
C ASN A 209 -22.01 -19.67 11.71
N GLY A 210 -20.69 -19.52 11.59
CA GLY A 210 -19.86 -20.44 10.80
C GLY A 210 -18.84 -19.82 9.86
N TYR A 211 -18.52 -18.53 10.01
CA TYR A 211 -17.48 -17.74 9.31
C TYR A 211 -17.03 -18.32 7.96
N LYS A 212 -17.77 -17.98 6.89
CA LYS A 212 -17.49 -18.44 5.52
C LYS A 212 -17.23 -17.24 4.62
N ILE A 213 -16.04 -17.16 4.06
CA ILE A 213 -15.64 -16.07 3.17
C ILE A 213 -15.04 -16.65 1.90
N LEU A 214 -15.43 -16.12 0.76
CA LEU A 214 -14.74 -16.28 -0.51
C LEU A 214 -14.53 -14.88 -1.09
N SER A 215 -13.27 -14.50 -1.24
CA SER A 215 -12.83 -13.27 -1.91
C SER A 215 -12.02 -13.65 -3.14
N ILE A 216 -12.29 -12.97 -4.25
CA ILE A 216 -11.57 -13.12 -5.50
C ILE A 216 -11.25 -11.72 -6.01
N ASP A 217 -10.05 -11.52 -6.52
CA ASP A 217 -9.67 -10.24 -7.09
C ASP A 217 -8.71 -10.39 -8.27
N ILE A 218 -8.73 -9.36 -9.10
CA ILE A 218 -7.79 -9.18 -10.20
C ILE A 218 -7.27 -7.74 -10.18
N ALA A 219 -5.99 -7.58 -10.46
CA ALA A 219 -5.34 -6.28 -10.57
C ALA A 219 -4.47 -6.24 -11.82
N TYR A 220 -4.33 -5.04 -12.38
CA TYR A 220 -3.47 -4.75 -13.51
C TYR A 220 -2.74 -3.44 -13.26
N SER A 221 -1.46 -3.40 -13.59
CA SER A 221 -0.67 -2.18 -13.57
C SER A 221 0.14 -2.01 -14.85
N TYR A 222 0.09 -0.80 -15.41
CA TYR A 222 1.01 -0.36 -16.46
C TYR A 222 2.05 0.55 -15.84
N HIS A 223 3.33 0.28 -16.12
CA HIS A 223 4.46 1.05 -15.63
C HIS A 223 5.22 1.64 -16.81
N TYR A 224 5.36 2.97 -16.85
CA TYR A 224 6.35 3.61 -17.70
C TYR A 224 7.66 3.72 -16.91
N GLU A 225 8.73 3.13 -17.45
CA GLU A 225 10.00 2.93 -16.75
C GLU A 225 11.11 3.88 -17.22
N ASP A 226 10.83 4.76 -18.20
CA ASP A 226 11.73 5.83 -18.64
C ASP A 226 13.13 5.36 -19.09
N ASN A 227 13.22 4.16 -19.65
CA ASN A 227 14.47 3.50 -20.06
C ASN A 227 15.45 3.25 -18.90
N ASP A 228 14.95 3.19 -17.66
CA ASP A 228 15.74 2.80 -16.51
C ASP A 228 15.82 1.27 -16.38
N GLN A 229 16.79 0.84 -15.59
CA GLN A 229 16.95 -0.54 -15.19
C GLN A 229 15.82 -1.01 -14.24
N LEU A 230 15.30 -2.20 -14.50
CA LEU A 230 14.41 -2.92 -13.60
C LEU A 230 15.23 -3.95 -12.80
N VAL A 231 15.06 -3.94 -11.48
CA VAL A 231 15.89 -4.77 -10.58
C VAL A 231 15.03 -5.59 -9.62
N PHE A 232 15.09 -6.91 -9.74
CA PHE A 232 14.48 -7.84 -8.80
C PHE A 232 15.53 -8.44 -7.88
N ARG A 233 15.24 -8.48 -6.57
CA ARG A 233 16.16 -9.02 -5.58
C ARG A 233 15.42 -9.91 -4.60
N VAL A 234 15.66 -11.21 -4.72
CA VAL A 234 14.94 -12.23 -3.98
C VAL A 234 15.80 -12.76 -2.82
N ARG A 235 15.15 -12.96 -1.68
CA ARG A 235 15.69 -13.68 -0.52
C ARG A 235 14.67 -14.75 -0.09
N PRO A 236 15.09 -15.86 0.54
CA PRO A 236 14.21 -16.97 0.91
C PRO A 236 13.39 -16.61 2.14
N GLU A 237 12.35 -15.77 2.00
CA GLU A 237 11.30 -15.48 3.00
C GLU A 237 11.80 -15.37 4.46
N ALA A 238 13.03 -14.91 4.63
CA ALA A 238 13.75 -14.74 5.87
C ALA A 238 14.47 -13.41 5.77
N HIS A 239 14.05 -12.45 6.59
CA HIS A 239 14.42 -11.05 6.36
C HIS A 239 15.92 -10.80 6.49
N LEU A 240 16.58 -11.45 7.45
CA LEU A 240 18.01 -11.31 7.68
C LEU A 240 18.88 -12.12 6.71
N ALA A 241 18.28 -12.95 5.85
CA ALA A 241 19.03 -13.75 4.89
C ALA A 241 19.59 -12.89 3.74
N PRO A 242 20.73 -13.29 3.15
CA PRO A 242 21.24 -12.71 1.92
C PRO A 242 20.21 -12.71 0.79
N LYS A 243 20.42 -11.83 -0.19
CA LYS A 243 19.67 -11.86 -1.45
C LYS A 243 20.35 -12.83 -2.41
N TYR A 244 19.78 -14.03 -2.54
CA TYR A 244 20.38 -15.11 -3.32
C TYR A 244 20.18 -14.99 -4.83
N LEU A 245 19.12 -14.29 -5.26
CA LEU A 245 18.87 -14.01 -6.66
C LEU A 245 18.75 -12.50 -6.86
N THR A 246 19.57 -11.98 -7.78
CA THR A 246 19.43 -10.62 -8.30
C THR A 246 19.28 -10.74 -9.82
N LEU A 247 18.17 -10.20 -10.33
CA LEU A 247 17.91 -10.08 -11.74
C LEU A 247 17.92 -8.58 -12.08
N ASP A 248 18.86 -8.21 -12.93
CA ASP A 248 19.06 -6.86 -13.43
C ASP A 248 18.67 -6.85 -14.91
N VAL A 249 17.58 -6.15 -15.24
CA VAL A 249 17.05 -6.04 -16.59
C VAL A 249 17.26 -4.61 -17.08
N ASP A 250 18.12 -4.45 -18.08
CA ASP A 250 18.60 -3.14 -18.53
C ASP A 250 17.59 -2.39 -19.40
N ALA A 251 17.56 -1.07 -19.20
CA ALA A 251 16.85 -0.07 -19.98
C ALA A 251 15.44 -0.48 -20.45
N ILE A 252 14.50 -0.59 -19.51
CA ILE A 252 13.10 -0.92 -19.80
C ILE A 252 12.33 0.35 -20.16
N ASN A 253 11.61 0.33 -21.28
CA ASN A 253 10.75 1.43 -21.68
C ASN A 253 9.45 1.43 -20.85
N ASN A 254 8.80 0.26 -20.80
CA ASN A 254 7.58 0.06 -20.01
C ASN A 254 7.45 -1.40 -19.59
N SER A 255 6.60 -1.64 -18.59
CA SER A 255 6.20 -2.98 -18.19
C SER A 255 4.72 -3.06 -17.87
N HIS A 256 4.16 -4.25 -18.01
CA HIS A 256 2.78 -4.57 -17.64
C HIS A 256 2.79 -5.66 -16.59
N GLN A 257 2.00 -5.50 -15.54
CA GLN A 257 1.85 -6.48 -14.48
C GLN A 257 0.38 -6.87 -14.33
N GLY A 258 0.12 -8.16 -14.17
CA GLY A 258 -1.19 -8.70 -13.85
C GLY A 258 -1.12 -9.54 -12.59
N ASN A 259 -2.12 -9.42 -11.72
CA ASN A 259 -2.23 -10.19 -10.48
C ASN A 259 -3.65 -10.73 -10.34
N ALA A 260 -3.77 -11.95 -9.82
CA ALA A 260 -5.03 -12.58 -9.47
C ALA A 260 -4.93 -13.19 -8.07
N GLY A 261 -5.90 -12.88 -7.21
CA GLY A 261 -5.95 -13.30 -5.83
C GLY A 261 -7.21 -14.10 -5.50
N LEU A 262 -7.07 -15.09 -4.62
CA LEU A 262 -8.18 -15.84 -4.02
C LEU A 262 -7.93 -16.03 -2.52
N LEU A 263 -8.95 -15.74 -1.71
CA LEU A 263 -9.00 -16.05 -0.28
C LEU A 263 -10.28 -16.82 0.02
N PHE A 264 -10.13 -17.98 0.64
CA PHE A 264 -11.22 -18.80 1.15
C PHE A 264 -11.06 -19.00 2.65
N VAL A 265 -12.11 -18.74 3.42
CA VAL A 265 -12.15 -18.98 4.87
C VAL A 265 -13.38 -19.82 5.20
N LEU A 266 -13.18 -20.86 6.00
CA LEU A 266 -14.21 -21.73 6.55
C LEU A 266 -13.91 -22.00 8.03
N GLY A 267 -14.54 -21.22 8.90
CA GLY A 267 -14.29 -21.27 10.35
C GLY A 267 -12.84 -20.91 10.66
N SER A 268 -12.11 -21.85 11.27
CA SER A 268 -10.68 -21.70 11.59
C SER A 268 -9.75 -22.06 10.43
N PHE A 269 -10.27 -22.62 9.34
CA PHE A 269 -9.49 -22.92 8.16
C PHE A 269 -9.48 -21.73 7.20
N ALA A 270 -8.29 -21.35 6.73
CA ALA A 270 -8.11 -20.34 5.71
C ALA A 270 -7.12 -20.83 4.64
N PHE A 271 -7.42 -20.51 3.39
CA PHE A 271 -6.58 -20.76 2.23
C PHE A 271 -6.48 -19.47 1.42
N GLN A 272 -5.26 -19.06 1.10
CA GLN A 272 -4.98 -17.87 0.32
C GLN A 272 -3.97 -18.21 -0.77
N THR A 273 -4.18 -17.67 -1.96
CA THR A 273 -3.25 -17.79 -3.09
C THR A 273 -3.26 -16.52 -3.91
N GLU A 274 -2.13 -16.21 -4.52
CA GLU A 274 -1.97 -15.17 -5.50
C GLU A 274 -1.11 -15.68 -6.66
N TYR A 275 -1.35 -15.15 -7.84
CA TYR A 275 -0.52 -15.37 -9.02
C TYR A 275 -0.23 -14.02 -9.66
N THR A 276 1.03 -13.72 -9.90
CA THR A 276 1.47 -12.48 -10.53
C THR A 276 2.33 -12.78 -11.75
N PHE A 277 2.11 -12.03 -12.82
CA PHE A 277 3.00 -12.03 -13.98
C PHE A 277 3.36 -10.62 -14.39
N ALA A 278 4.54 -10.47 -15.00
CA ALA A 278 5.03 -9.24 -15.58
C ALA A 278 5.57 -9.47 -16.99
N ILE A 279 5.29 -8.51 -17.88
CA ILE A 279 5.83 -8.43 -19.23
C ILE A 279 6.61 -7.12 -19.33
N ALA A 280 7.92 -7.21 -19.46
CA ALA A 280 8.80 -6.05 -19.60
C ALA A 280 9.18 -5.85 -21.08
N HIS A 281 9.07 -4.61 -21.56
CA HIS A 281 9.44 -4.20 -22.90
C HIS A 281 10.74 -3.38 -22.86
N PRO A 282 11.85 -3.93 -23.36
CA PRO A 282 13.11 -3.20 -23.46
C PRO A 282 12.97 -1.95 -24.33
N SER A 283 13.77 -0.95 -24.03
CA SER A 283 13.94 0.23 -24.87
C SER A 283 14.87 -0.06 -26.06
N ALA A 284 14.86 0.82 -27.06
CA ALA A 284 15.76 0.71 -28.21
C ALA A 284 17.26 0.84 -27.86
N ILE A 285 17.59 1.33 -26.65
CA ILE A 285 18.96 1.43 -26.15
C ILE A 285 19.36 0.24 -25.28
N SER A 286 18.43 -0.69 -25.02
CA SER A 286 18.69 -1.88 -24.20
C SER A 286 19.63 -2.84 -24.93
N VAL A 287 20.48 -3.52 -24.16
CA VAL A 287 21.34 -4.61 -24.65
C VAL A 287 20.61 -5.94 -24.80
N LEU A 288 19.32 -5.98 -24.43
CA LEU A 288 18.47 -7.16 -24.50
C LEU A 288 18.08 -7.48 -25.95
N ASP A 289 18.12 -8.77 -26.31
CA ASP A 289 17.94 -9.23 -27.70
C ASP A 289 16.47 -9.49 -28.09
N ARG A 290 15.59 -9.71 -27.11
CA ARG A 290 14.16 -9.92 -27.31
C ARG A 290 13.33 -8.66 -27.12
N ASP A 291 12.25 -8.57 -27.88
CA ASP A 291 11.26 -7.47 -27.76
C ASP A 291 10.46 -7.49 -26.44
N GLN A 292 10.39 -8.64 -25.76
CA GLN A 292 9.68 -8.79 -24.48
C GLN A 292 10.25 -9.90 -23.61
N TYR A 293 10.11 -9.73 -22.29
CA TYR A 293 10.51 -10.71 -21.27
C TYR A 293 9.33 -11.00 -20.33
N TYR A 294 9.04 -12.27 -20.11
CA TYR A 294 7.98 -12.76 -19.22
C TYR A 294 8.55 -13.23 -17.90
N LEU A 295 7.93 -12.81 -16.80
CA LEU A 295 8.28 -13.16 -15.43
C LEU A 295 6.99 -13.53 -14.68
N ASP A 296 7.00 -14.57 -13.86
CA ASP A 296 5.85 -14.98 -13.05
C ASP A 296 6.26 -15.48 -11.65
N ALA A 297 5.30 -15.45 -10.71
CA ALA A 297 5.42 -16.02 -9.37
C ALA A 297 4.04 -16.24 -8.72
#